data_AF-A0A5X6ESA8-F1
#
_entry.id   AF-A0A5X6ESA8-F1
#
_cell.length_a   1.000
_cell.length_b   1.000
_cell.length_c   1.000
_cell.angle_alpha   90.00
_cell.angle_beta   90.00
_cell.angle_gamma   90.00
#
_symmetry.space_group_name_H-M   'P 1'
#
loop_
_entity.id
_entity.type
_entity.pdbx_description
1 polymer ?
#
loop_
_entity_poly.entity_id
_entity_poly.type
_entity_poly.pdbx_seq_one_letter_code
_entity_poly.pdbx_strand_id
1 'polypeptide(L)'
;MGGTGANMNQQHGSSGGGVHWGGGSGHGNSGGQHSHRGGSGKETSTRMRPPTAADIAAQYNSFGGTQITASMVSNIRPDGFGGYLANIEGASHTVSSETGVETTTSLSGFTGVPVSTGKVNSGNGGSGSGNSGFTWGGEVKSDSVDKAIQDVNQKILDMQKQLPVIETTMKEKQEEAERIKKMFRSHSFHRVREAQWAYDDAVKKYKQFEDNINALKGSLSELEKQKDSNEKEVLTKASELITAMGDKVGEYLGGKYKTLAKEIADEIKNFQGKTIRSYGDAMASLNEVLSNPGLKVYKGDKDALVNAWRQVNAQDMANKLGNMSRAFKVADLVMKVEKVREKSIVGHDTGDWGPLILEVESWVLSGIAYSVALSIFSATLGTALLSFGLPITAVGIMGIIIAGVIGAVIDDKFADEINNEIIPSAH
;
A
#
# COMPACT_ATOMS: atom_id res chain seq x y z
N MET A 1 45.32 57.21 -10.95
CA MET A 1 46.08 58.16 -10.12
C MET A 1 45.38 58.30 -8.77
N GLY A 2 46.14 58.40 -7.68
CA GLY A 2 45.83 59.05 -6.37
C GLY A 2 44.55 58.62 -5.62
N GLY A 3 44.54 58.39 -4.30
CA GLY A 3 45.37 59.00 -3.24
C GLY A 3 45.05 60.49 -3.14
N THR A 4 44.61 61.07 -2.01
CA THR A 4 44.56 60.71 -0.57
C THR A 4 43.38 61.48 0.08
N GLY A 5 42.89 61.31 1.31
CA GLY A 5 43.35 60.62 2.53
C GLY A 5 43.26 61.58 3.75
N ALA A 6 43.18 61.08 4.99
CA ALA A 6 43.15 61.84 6.27
C ALA A 6 41.91 62.74 6.52
N ASN A 7 41.53 63.19 7.74
CA ASN A 7 41.59 62.70 9.16
C ASN A 7 40.63 63.66 9.99
N MET A 8 40.49 63.79 11.33
CA MET A 8 41.12 63.24 12.55
C MET A 8 40.22 63.49 13.80
N ASN A 9 39.87 62.45 14.59
CA ASN A 9 39.66 62.43 16.06
C ASN A 9 39.00 61.10 16.48
N GLN A 10 39.43 60.28 17.46
CA GLN A 10 40.08 60.48 18.80
C GLN A 10 39.12 61.07 19.85
N GLN A 11 39.03 60.63 21.13
CA GLN A 11 39.61 59.56 21.98
C GLN A 11 38.64 59.41 23.21
N HIS A 12 38.70 58.54 24.25
CA HIS A 12 39.58 57.48 24.83
C HIS A 12 38.64 56.57 25.69
N GLY A 13 38.93 55.35 26.18
CA GLY A 13 39.99 54.37 25.95
C GLY A 13 40.46 53.62 27.22
N SER A 14 40.12 52.31 27.35
CA SER A 14 40.59 51.33 28.39
C SER A 14 40.01 51.52 29.83
N SER A 15 39.94 50.53 30.74
CA SER A 15 40.48 49.15 30.87
C SER A 15 39.45 48.24 31.60
N GLY A 16 39.54 46.92 31.74
CA GLY A 16 40.50 45.90 31.28
C GLY A 16 40.44 44.64 32.17
N GLY A 17 40.85 43.46 31.68
CA GLY A 17 40.90 42.23 32.48
C GLY A 17 40.67 40.95 31.68
N GLY A 18 41.71 40.15 31.50
CA GLY A 18 41.63 38.83 30.84
C GLY A 18 42.85 37.96 31.18
N VAL A 19 42.70 36.64 31.06
CA VAL A 19 43.79 35.67 31.25
C VAL A 19 43.64 34.56 30.19
N HIS A 20 44.76 34.08 29.65
CA HIS A 20 44.85 33.11 28.56
C HIS A 20 46.01 32.13 28.79
N TRP A 21 45.76 30.84 28.57
CA TRP A 21 46.69 29.74 28.18
C TRP A 21 45.79 28.66 27.51
N GLY A 22 46.17 27.79 26.56
CA GLY A 22 47.43 27.10 26.27
C GLY A 22 47.39 25.67 26.86
N GLY A 23 47.72 24.55 26.20
CA GLY A 23 48.11 24.26 24.80
C GLY A 23 48.79 22.87 24.67
N GLY A 24 48.60 22.14 23.55
CA GLY A 24 49.13 20.76 23.33
C GLY A 24 48.35 19.66 24.09
N SER A 25 48.55 18.34 23.93
CA SER A 25 49.26 17.44 22.98
C SER A 25 48.71 16.01 23.26
N GLY A 26 48.83 14.93 22.47
CA GLY A 26 49.63 14.60 21.28
C GLY A 26 50.33 13.24 21.48
N HIS A 27 50.12 12.27 20.57
CA HIS A 27 50.71 10.91 20.47
C HIS A 27 50.20 9.79 21.41
N GLY A 28 50.25 8.54 20.87
CA GLY A 28 49.88 7.29 21.55
C GLY A 28 49.53 6.14 20.58
N ASN A 29 50.48 5.68 19.74
CA ASN A 29 50.23 4.64 18.73
C ASN A 29 51.02 3.34 18.97
N SER A 30 50.30 2.30 19.38
CA SER A 30 50.58 0.85 19.17
C SER A 30 49.39 0.06 19.74
N GLY A 31 49.01 -1.13 19.27
CA GLY A 31 49.69 -2.02 18.32
C GLY A 31 49.65 -3.46 18.84
N GLY A 32 48.44 -4.03 18.97
CA GLY A 32 48.23 -5.35 19.57
C GLY A 32 47.46 -6.30 18.66
N GLN A 33 48.17 -7.20 17.97
CA GLN A 33 47.56 -8.27 17.20
C GLN A 33 47.15 -9.42 18.12
N HIS A 34 45.85 -9.69 18.27
CA HIS A 34 45.36 -10.97 18.79
C HIS A 34 44.35 -11.58 17.82
N SER A 35 44.78 -12.65 17.15
CA SER A 35 43.99 -13.36 16.14
C SER A 35 43.04 -14.37 16.79
N HIS A 36 41.77 -14.01 16.92
CA HIS A 36 40.70 -14.97 17.20
C HIS A 36 39.73 -15.05 16.02
N ARG A 37 39.69 -16.22 15.37
CA ARG A 37 38.60 -16.62 14.48
C ARG A 37 37.34 -16.83 15.34
N GLY A 38 36.37 -15.95 15.20
CA GLY A 38 35.01 -16.12 15.70
C GLY A 38 34.06 -15.42 14.74
N GLY A 39 33.02 -16.12 14.28
CA GLY A 39 32.04 -15.55 13.36
C GLY A 39 30.90 -14.86 14.11
N SER A 40 30.63 -13.60 13.76
CA SER A 40 29.40 -12.88 14.13
C SER A 40 28.96 -11.97 12.98
N GLY A 41 27.69 -11.52 13.01
CA GLY A 41 27.05 -10.88 11.87
C GLY A 41 27.56 -9.47 11.55
N LYS A 42 27.35 -9.04 10.30
CA LYS A 42 27.46 -7.62 9.93
C LYS A 42 26.28 -6.84 10.50
N GLU A 43 26.50 -6.12 11.60
CA GLU A 43 25.56 -5.08 12.04
C GLU A 43 25.58 -3.90 11.05
N THR A 44 24.51 -3.71 10.30
CA THR A 44 24.31 -2.50 9.49
C THR A 44 23.77 -1.37 10.37
N SER A 45 24.68 -0.61 10.99
CA SER A 45 24.32 0.56 11.79
C SER A 45 23.71 1.67 10.92
N THR A 46 22.39 1.82 10.97
CA THR A 46 21.66 2.90 10.30
C THR A 46 21.97 4.25 10.97
N ARG A 47 22.92 5.00 10.43
CA ARG A 47 23.12 6.40 10.84
C ARG A 47 21.91 7.24 10.46
N MET A 48 21.47 8.07 11.40
CA MET A 48 20.44 9.10 11.18
C MET A 48 21.12 10.47 11.04
N ARG A 49 20.67 11.28 10.08
CA ARG A 49 21.01 12.71 9.99
C ARG A 49 19.87 13.57 10.58
N PRO A 50 20.16 14.81 11.00
CA PRO A 50 19.12 15.80 11.23
C PRO A 50 18.22 16.00 9.98
N PRO A 51 16.91 16.23 10.16
CA PRO A 51 16.00 16.57 9.08
C PRO A 51 16.28 18.00 8.57
N THR A 52 16.05 18.21 7.28
CA THR A 52 16.04 19.53 6.63
C THR A 52 14.62 20.11 6.64
N ALA A 53 14.50 21.39 6.30
CA ALA A 53 13.20 22.05 6.14
C ALA A 53 12.25 21.33 5.15
N ALA A 54 12.80 20.66 4.13
CA ALA A 54 12.01 19.85 3.21
C ALA A 54 11.55 18.51 3.82
N ASP A 55 12.40 17.86 4.62
CA ASP A 55 12.02 16.63 5.34
C ASP A 55 10.94 16.92 6.39
N ILE A 56 11.04 18.06 7.09
CA ILE A 56 10.03 18.55 8.05
C ILE A 56 8.72 18.89 7.34
N ALA A 57 8.75 19.62 6.23
CA ALA A 57 7.54 19.95 5.47
C ALA A 57 6.85 18.70 4.92
N ALA A 58 7.61 17.71 4.43
CA ALA A 58 7.07 16.42 3.99
C ALA A 58 6.45 15.62 5.15
N GLN A 59 7.11 15.56 6.31
CA GLN A 59 6.55 14.95 7.52
C GLN A 59 5.26 15.67 7.95
N TYR A 60 5.26 17.00 8.04
CA TYR A 60 4.10 17.79 8.43
C TYR A 60 2.90 17.55 7.49
N ASN A 61 3.14 17.65 6.17
CA ASN A 61 2.11 17.44 5.16
C ASN A 61 1.54 16.00 5.17
N SER A 62 2.32 15.01 5.63
CA SER A 62 1.86 13.62 5.76
C SER A 62 0.82 13.40 6.86
N PHE A 63 0.70 14.32 7.83
CA PHE A 63 -0.37 14.30 8.84
C PHE A 63 -1.69 14.89 8.33
N GLY A 64 -1.71 15.49 7.14
CA GLY A 64 -2.88 16.10 6.52
C GLY A 64 -3.17 17.53 6.97
N GLY A 65 -4.15 18.18 6.32
CA GLY A 65 -4.51 19.58 6.56
C GLY A 65 -3.73 20.57 5.68
N THR A 66 -3.59 21.82 6.17
CA THR A 66 -2.96 22.93 5.44
C THR A 66 -1.53 22.58 5.04
N GLN A 67 -1.30 22.46 3.72
CA GLN A 67 0.00 22.10 3.17
C GLN A 67 1.00 23.24 3.33
N ILE A 68 2.18 22.93 3.87
CA ILE A 68 3.30 23.88 3.99
C ILE A 68 4.41 23.56 2.99
N THR A 69 5.25 24.56 2.72
CA THR A 69 6.45 24.42 1.88
C THR A 69 7.72 24.46 2.74
N ALA A 70 8.84 23.98 2.21
CA ALA A 70 10.12 24.00 2.94
C ALA A 70 10.55 25.43 3.36
N SER A 71 10.16 26.47 2.62
CA SER A 71 10.39 27.87 2.98
C SER A 71 9.63 28.33 4.24
N MET A 72 8.53 27.66 4.59
CA MET A 72 7.72 27.97 5.78
C MET A 72 8.24 27.28 7.05
N VAL A 73 9.37 26.57 6.98
CA VAL A 73 9.98 25.84 8.10
C VAL A 73 11.32 26.47 8.48
N SER A 74 11.51 26.76 9.77
CA SER A 74 12.73 27.38 10.31
C SER A 74 13.12 26.81 11.68
N ASN A 75 14.27 27.23 12.22
CA ASN A 75 14.70 26.95 13.60
C ASN A 75 14.65 25.46 14.02
N ILE A 76 15.11 24.58 13.11
CA ILE A 76 15.17 23.14 13.33
C ILE A 76 16.24 22.82 14.37
N ARG A 77 15.88 22.11 15.43
CA ARG A 77 16.76 21.80 16.57
C ARG A 77 16.37 20.48 17.23
N PRO A 78 17.31 19.73 17.85
CA PRO A 78 16.96 18.51 18.60
C PRO A 78 15.97 18.81 19.73
N ASP A 79 15.08 17.86 20.03
CA ASP A 79 14.07 17.99 21.10
C ASP A 79 14.56 17.54 22.49
N GLY A 80 15.73 16.90 22.57
CA GLY A 80 16.30 16.32 23.79
C GLY A 80 15.92 14.85 24.06
N PHE A 81 15.00 14.28 23.26
CA PHE A 81 14.45 12.93 23.41
C PHE A 81 14.72 12.02 22.20
N GLY A 82 15.33 12.55 21.13
CA GLY A 82 15.76 11.80 19.94
C GLY A 82 15.05 12.25 18.65
N GLY A 83 14.09 13.15 18.76
CA GLY A 83 13.43 13.83 17.64
C GLY A 83 13.91 15.28 17.47
N TYR A 84 13.11 16.04 16.74
CA TYR A 84 13.41 17.42 16.36
C TYR A 84 12.18 18.32 16.53
N LEU A 85 12.46 19.55 16.97
CA LEU A 85 11.57 20.70 16.98
C LEU A 85 11.82 21.55 15.73
N ALA A 86 10.78 22.18 15.20
CA ALA A 86 10.89 23.18 14.13
C ALA A 86 9.84 24.30 14.31
N ASN A 87 10.15 25.51 13.86
CA ASN A 87 9.18 26.61 13.78
C ASN A 87 8.47 26.58 12.42
N ILE A 88 7.14 26.68 12.40
CA ILE A 88 6.34 26.66 11.17
C ILE A 88 5.57 27.97 11.00
N GLU A 89 5.71 28.60 9.84
CA GLU A 89 5.05 29.86 9.50
C GLU A 89 3.53 29.69 9.39
N GLY A 90 2.77 30.56 10.03
CA GLY A 90 1.30 30.48 10.13
C GLY A 90 0.76 29.48 11.16
N ALA A 91 1.58 28.56 11.69
CA ALA A 91 1.18 27.64 12.75
C ALA A 91 1.33 28.29 14.14
N SER A 92 0.24 28.83 14.69
CA SER A 92 0.22 29.47 16.01
C SER A 92 -0.46 28.60 17.08
N HIS A 93 0.32 28.12 18.05
CA HIS A 93 -0.20 27.45 19.24
C HIS A 93 -0.30 28.45 20.39
N THR A 94 -1.53 28.92 20.62
CA THR A 94 -1.90 29.78 21.76
C THR A 94 -2.11 28.92 23.00
N VAL A 95 -1.24 29.04 24.00
CA VAL A 95 -1.35 28.36 25.29
C VAL A 95 -1.79 29.36 26.35
N SER A 96 -3.05 29.24 26.77
CA SER A 96 -3.61 30.05 27.87
C SER A 96 -3.27 29.43 29.23
N SER A 97 -2.73 30.26 30.13
CA SER A 97 -2.53 29.95 31.55
C SER A 97 -3.21 31.01 32.41
N GLU A 98 -3.44 30.72 33.70
CA GLU A 98 -4.01 31.71 34.65
C GLU A 98 -3.14 32.98 34.80
N THR A 99 -1.86 32.91 34.44
CA THR A 99 -0.89 34.02 34.51
C THR A 99 -0.63 34.71 33.18
N GLY A 100 -1.24 34.27 32.07
CA GLY A 100 -1.03 34.88 30.75
C GLY A 100 -1.18 33.91 29.58
N VAL A 101 -1.16 34.48 28.37
CA VAL A 101 -1.27 33.75 27.10
C VAL A 101 0.07 33.84 26.37
N GLU A 102 0.68 32.70 26.07
CA GLU A 102 1.87 32.63 25.20
C GLU A 102 1.51 31.96 23.88
N THR A 103 1.92 32.59 22.77
CA THR A 103 1.73 32.05 21.42
C THR A 103 3.07 31.59 20.87
N THR A 104 3.22 30.28 20.66
CA THR A 104 4.44 29.70 20.06
C THR A 104 4.18 29.16 18.66
N THR A 105 5.20 29.25 17.80
CA THR A 105 5.20 28.65 16.45
C THR A 105 6.10 27.40 16.37
N SER A 106 6.69 26.97 17.49
CA SER A 106 7.47 25.74 17.57
C SER A 106 6.58 24.50 17.69
N LEU A 107 6.78 23.55 16.77
CA LEU A 107 6.17 22.22 16.75
C LEU A 107 7.23 21.14 17.01
N SER A 108 6.80 20.00 17.55
CA SER A 108 7.65 18.88 17.97
C SER A 108 7.20 17.55 17.36
N GLY A 109 8.01 16.51 17.52
CA GLY A 109 7.68 15.14 17.10
C GLY A 109 8.24 14.72 15.73
N PHE A 110 9.09 15.56 15.12
CA PHE A 110 9.73 15.23 13.83
C PHE A 110 10.89 14.26 14.00
N THR A 111 11.05 13.31 13.08
CA THR A 111 12.09 12.28 13.14
C THR A 111 13.32 12.64 12.29
N GLY A 112 14.48 12.11 12.70
CA GLY A 112 15.70 12.15 11.90
C GLY A 112 15.59 11.27 10.64
N VAL A 113 16.42 11.56 9.63
CA VAL A 113 16.36 10.87 8.33
C VAL A 113 17.52 9.87 8.22
N PRO A 114 17.30 8.60 7.82
CA PRO A 114 18.39 7.64 7.64
C PRO A 114 19.32 8.06 6.47
N VAL A 115 20.63 7.95 6.68
CA VAL A 115 21.65 8.20 5.63
C VAL A 115 22.33 6.90 5.22
N SER A 116 22.01 6.43 4.02
CA SER A 116 22.71 5.32 3.37
C SER A 116 24.11 5.75 2.96
N THR A 117 25.15 5.17 3.58
CA THR A 117 26.55 5.36 3.19
C THR A 117 27.06 4.17 2.38
N GLY A 118 26.63 4.09 1.12
CA GLY A 118 27.13 3.10 0.17
C GLY A 118 27.00 3.58 -1.28
N LYS A 119 28.12 3.62 -2.02
CA LYS A 119 28.06 3.70 -3.49
C LYS A 119 27.53 2.36 -4.02
N VAL A 120 26.41 2.39 -4.72
CA VAL A 120 25.97 1.28 -5.58
C VAL A 120 26.12 1.73 -7.02
N ASN A 121 26.66 0.84 -7.86
CA ASN A 121 26.96 1.13 -9.26
C ASN A 121 25.71 1.00 -10.13
N SER A 122 25.70 1.61 -11.32
CA SER A 122 24.63 1.35 -12.30
C SER A 122 24.66 -0.13 -12.73
N GLY A 123 23.54 -0.83 -12.57
CA GLY A 123 23.42 -2.27 -12.82
C GLY A 123 21.96 -2.71 -12.83
N ASN A 124 21.64 -3.66 -13.71
CA ASN A 124 20.27 -4.09 -13.95
C ASN A 124 19.78 -5.13 -12.94
N GLY A 125 18.48 -5.09 -12.61
CA GLY A 125 17.74 -6.20 -11.98
C GLY A 125 17.65 -6.16 -10.45
N GLY A 126 16.41 -6.09 -9.95
CA GLY A 126 16.01 -6.57 -8.62
C GLY A 126 16.51 -5.78 -7.40
N SER A 127 15.66 -4.88 -6.88
CA SER A 127 15.76 -4.45 -5.48
C SER A 127 14.40 -4.11 -4.89
N GLY A 128 14.00 -4.80 -3.83
CA GLY A 128 13.08 -4.22 -2.85
C GLY A 128 13.80 -3.09 -2.12
N SER A 129 13.18 -1.93 -1.98
CA SER A 129 13.74 -0.80 -1.25
C SER A 129 12.69 -0.21 -0.30
N GLY A 130 13.00 -0.22 1.00
CA GLY A 130 12.11 0.29 2.03
C GLY A 130 12.11 1.82 2.04
N ASN A 131 11.16 2.43 1.35
CA ASN A 131 10.94 3.88 1.37
C ASN A 131 9.58 4.19 1.99
N SER A 132 9.52 4.33 3.31
CA SER A 132 8.30 4.63 4.08
C SER A 132 7.88 6.10 3.99
N GLY A 133 7.74 6.62 2.77
CA GLY A 133 7.18 7.93 2.48
C GLY A 133 5.71 7.80 2.06
N PHE A 134 4.79 7.86 3.01
CA PHE A 134 3.36 7.72 2.73
C PHE A 134 2.80 9.02 2.15
N THR A 135 2.67 9.10 0.83
CA THR A 135 2.16 10.27 0.12
C THR A 135 0.65 10.16 -0.14
N TRP A 136 -0.16 10.86 0.65
CA TRP A 136 -1.57 11.10 0.30
C TRP A 136 -1.66 11.94 -0.99
N GLY A 137 -2.42 11.48 -1.98
CA GLY A 137 -2.68 12.20 -3.24
C GLY A 137 -2.23 11.54 -4.56
N GLY A 138 -1.83 10.26 -4.55
CA GLY A 138 -1.46 9.50 -5.76
C GLY A 138 -2.34 8.25 -6.01
N GLU A 139 -2.25 7.66 -7.21
CA GLU A 139 -2.96 6.40 -7.53
C GLU A 139 -2.52 5.25 -6.61
N VAL A 140 -3.49 4.57 -5.99
CA VAL A 140 -3.27 3.37 -5.16
C VAL A 140 -3.95 2.17 -5.85
N LYS A 141 -3.19 1.10 -6.07
CA LYS A 141 -3.67 -0.19 -6.63
C LYS A 141 -4.29 -1.05 -5.53
N SER A 142 -5.17 -1.99 -5.86
CA SER A 142 -5.79 -2.94 -4.90
C SER A 142 -4.79 -3.51 -3.89
N ASP A 143 -3.70 -4.08 -4.40
CA ASP A 143 -2.72 -4.84 -3.62
C ASP A 143 -1.88 -3.91 -2.71
N SER A 144 -1.85 -2.61 -3.04
CA SER A 144 -1.30 -1.56 -2.18
C SER A 144 -2.32 -0.96 -1.19
N VAL A 145 -3.64 -1.10 -1.42
CA VAL A 145 -4.67 -0.77 -0.41
C VAL A 145 -4.64 -1.80 0.71
N ASP A 146 -4.63 -3.11 0.39
CA ASP A 146 -4.53 -4.17 1.39
C ASP A 146 -3.24 -4.07 2.22
N LYS A 147 -2.11 -3.74 1.58
CA LYS A 147 -0.87 -3.45 2.32
C LYS A 147 -0.99 -2.19 3.19
N ALA A 148 -1.57 -1.09 2.69
CA ALA A 148 -1.76 0.12 3.49
C ALA A 148 -2.66 -0.12 4.71
N ILE A 149 -3.69 -0.95 4.58
CA ILE A 149 -4.55 -1.41 5.69
C ILE A 149 -3.71 -2.17 6.74
N GLN A 150 -2.80 -3.06 6.33
CA GLN A 150 -1.90 -3.76 7.26
C GLN A 150 -0.91 -2.80 7.94
N ASP A 151 -0.23 -1.94 7.18
CA ASP A 151 0.76 -0.97 7.70
C ASP A 151 0.10 0.02 8.69
N VAL A 152 -1.13 0.49 8.42
CA VAL A 152 -1.90 1.37 9.32
C VAL A 152 -2.37 0.62 10.57
N ASN A 153 -2.90 -0.60 10.45
CA ASN A 153 -3.30 -1.41 11.62
C ASN A 153 -2.11 -1.68 12.55
N GLN A 154 -0.95 -2.06 12.00
CA GLN A 154 0.25 -2.28 12.80
C GLN A 154 0.68 -1.00 13.54
N LYS A 155 0.63 0.16 12.87
CA LYS A 155 0.93 1.46 13.50
C LYS A 155 -0.04 1.81 14.62
N ILE A 156 -1.34 1.53 14.46
CA ILE A 156 -2.35 1.71 15.52
C ILE A 156 -2.00 0.83 16.73
N LEU A 157 -1.71 -0.45 16.52
CA LEU A 157 -1.33 -1.40 17.58
C LEU A 157 -0.06 -0.94 18.34
N ASP A 158 0.96 -0.44 17.63
CA ASP A 158 2.21 0.00 18.24
C ASP A 158 2.11 1.35 18.98
N MET A 159 1.15 2.21 18.61
CA MET A 159 0.79 3.38 19.41
C MET A 159 -0.07 3.02 20.63
N GLN A 160 -1.01 2.08 20.49
CA GLN A 160 -1.82 1.59 21.62
C GLN A 160 -0.96 0.93 22.72
N LYS A 161 0.11 0.22 22.35
CA LYS A 161 1.09 -0.34 23.33
C LYS A 161 1.82 0.73 24.15
N GLN A 162 1.88 1.98 23.68
CA GLN A 162 2.57 3.08 24.37
C GLN A 162 1.66 3.85 25.35
N LEU A 163 0.34 3.86 25.14
CA LEU A 163 -0.60 4.55 26.03
C LEU A 163 -0.43 4.17 27.52
N PRO A 164 -0.34 2.88 27.92
CA PRO A 164 -0.15 2.51 29.34
C PRO A 164 1.18 2.98 29.95
N VAL A 165 2.22 3.15 29.12
CA VAL A 165 3.53 3.67 29.55
C VAL A 165 3.42 5.18 29.82
N ILE A 166 2.68 5.90 28.98
CA ILE A 166 2.39 7.33 29.18
C ILE A 166 1.45 7.51 30.39
N GLU A 167 0.43 6.68 30.57
CA GLU A 167 -0.44 6.66 31.76
C GLU A 167 0.34 6.46 33.06
N THR A 168 1.26 5.49 33.07
CA THR A 168 2.15 5.24 34.22
C THR A 168 3.02 6.48 34.50
N THR A 169 3.59 7.08 33.45
CA THR A 169 4.40 8.31 33.55
C THR A 169 3.59 9.50 34.06
N MET A 170 2.35 9.69 33.58
CA MET A 170 1.44 10.73 34.07
C MET A 170 1.17 10.55 35.56
N LYS A 171 0.84 9.33 36.00
CA LYS A 171 0.58 9.04 37.41
C LYS A 171 1.82 9.28 38.29
N GLU A 172 3.00 8.85 37.86
CA GLU A 172 4.25 9.11 38.57
C GLU A 172 4.54 10.61 38.72
N LYS A 173 4.35 11.41 37.65
CA LYS A 173 4.53 12.87 37.70
C LYS A 173 3.46 13.59 38.52
N GLN A 174 2.22 13.08 38.54
CA GLN A 174 1.18 13.57 39.43
C GLN A 174 1.53 13.33 40.90
N GLU A 175 1.97 12.12 41.24
CA GLU A 175 2.42 11.79 42.60
C GLU A 175 3.66 12.58 43.01
N GLU A 176 4.62 12.80 42.11
CA GLU A 176 5.80 13.63 42.35
C GLU A 176 5.41 15.10 42.65
N ALA A 177 4.54 15.70 41.82
CA ALA A 177 4.06 17.05 42.02
C ALA A 177 3.34 17.22 43.37
N GLU A 178 2.43 16.29 43.74
CA GLU A 178 1.73 16.35 45.02
C GLU A 178 2.65 16.11 46.24
N ARG A 179 3.65 15.22 46.13
CA ARG A 179 4.67 15.04 47.18
C ARG A 179 5.46 16.33 47.40
N ILE A 180 5.87 17.02 46.33
CA ILE A 180 6.63 18.28 46.43
C ILE A 180 5.75 19.42 47.00
N LYS A 181 4.51 19.56 46.54
CA LYS A 181 3.52 20.51 47.10
C LYS A 181 3.33 20.31 48.60
N LYS A 182 3.20 19.06 49.06
CA LYS A 182 3.01 18.70 50.47
C LYS A 182 4.23 19.02 51.35
N MET A 183 5.45 18.85 50.82
CA MET A 183 6.69 19.14 51.54
C MET A 183 6.98 20.65 51.63
N PHE A 184 6.79 21.41 50.56
CA PHE A 184 7.26 22.80 50.45
C PHE A 184 6.13 23.84 50.43
N ARG A 185 5.37 23.92 51.53
CA ARG A 185 4.16 24.76 51.67
C ARG A 185 4.34 26.29 51.56
N SER A 186 5.52 26.83 51.26
CA SER A 186 5.70 28.30 51.10
C SER A 186 6.94 28.79 50.34
N HIS A 187 8.01 28.01 50.17
CA HIS A 187 9.34 28.56 49.78
C HIS A 187 10.06 27.90 48.60
N SER A 188 9.44 27.01 47.80
CA SER A 188 10.10 26.42 46.60
C SER A 188 9.21 26.35 45.35
N PHE A 189 8.64 27.49 44.95
CA PHE A 189 7.76 27.61 43.78
C PHE A 189 8.32 26.99 42.50
N HIS A 190 9.64 27.08 42.25
CA HIS A 190 10.28 26.54 41.05
C HIS A 190 10.11 25.01 40.93
N ARG A 191 10.47 24.23 41.96
CA ARG A 191 10.35 22.76 41.92
C ARG A 191 8.92 22.26 41.81
N VAL A 192 7.96 22.97 42.40
CA VAL A 192 6.52 22.67 42.23
C VAL A 192 6.09 22.91 40.78
N ARG A 193 6.54 24.01 40.17
CA ARG A 193 6.25 24.36 38.77
C ARG A 193 6.91 23.41 37.78
N GLU A 194 8.15 22.99 38.03
CA GLU A 194 8.88 22.00 37.21
C GLU A 194 8.17 20.64 37.20
N ALA A 195 7.75 20.13 38.37
CA ALA A 195 7.02 18.87 38.47
C ALA A 195 5.61 18.95 37.85
N GLN A 196 4.90 20.07 38.04
CA GLN A 196 3.61 20.30 37.39
C GLN A 196 3.76 20.38 35.86
N TRP A 197 4.77 21.08 35.34
CA TRP A 197 5.05 21.15 33.91
C TRP A 197 5.36 19.77 33.30
N ALA A 198 6.10 18.92 34.01
CA ALA A 198 6.37 17.55 33.58
C ALA A 198 5.10 16.67 33.53
N TYR A 199 4.14 16.88 34.44
CA TYR A 199 2.83 16.26 34.37
C TYR A 199 2.00 16.81 33.19
N ASP A 200 1.94 18.12 33.03
CA ASP A 200 1.18 18.78 31.96
C ASP A 200 1.70 18.41 30.56
N ASP A 201 3.01 18.18 30.42
CA ASP A 201 3.67 17.66 29.21
C ASP A 201 3.31 16.18 28.94
N ALA A 202 3.30 15.33 29.97
CA ALA A 202 2.87 13.94 29.85
C ALA A 202 1.38 13.84 29.44
N VAL A 203 0.50 14.70 29.99
CA VAL A 203 -0.92 14.80 29.59
C VAL A 203 -1.07 15.27 28.14
N LYS A 204 -0.28 16.25 27.69
CA LYS A 204 -0.27 16.69 26.28
C LYS A 204 0.15 15.56 25.34
N LYS A 205 1.19 14.79 25.71
CA LYS A 205 1.68 13.63 24.95
C LYS A 205 0.64 12.50 24.89
N TYR A 206 -0.01 12.18 26.02
CA TYR A 206 -1.11 11.20 26.04
C TYR A 206 -2.23 11.58 25.06
N LYS A 207 -2.72 12.83 25.15
CA LYS A 207 -3.76 13.32 24.24
C LYS A 207 -3.30 13.31 22.77
N GLN A 208 -2.06 13.71 22.47
CA GLN A 208 -1.51 13.62 21.12
C GLN A 208 -1.48 12.17 20.60
N PHE A 209 -1.24 11.17 21.45
CA PHE A 209 -1.33 9.77 21.05
C PHE A 209 -2.78 9.33 20.75
N GLU A 210 -3.76 9.74 21.57
CA GLU A 210 -5.18 9.48 21.30
C GLU A 210 -5.66 10.14 20.00
N ASP A 211 -5.37 11.43 19.80
CA ASP A 211 -5.73 12.19 18.60
C ASP A 211 -5.13 11.54 17.34
N ASN A 212 -3.86 11.12 17.39
CA ASN A 212 -3.20 10.38 16.31
C ASN A 212 -3.81 8.99 16.05
N ILE A 213 -4.13 8.22 17.10
CA ILE A 213 -4.80 6.91 16.96
C ILE A 213 -6.18 7.07 16.31
N ASN A 214 -6.91 8.12 16.67
CA ASN A 214 -8.23 8.42 16.09
C ASN A 214 -8.12 8.87 14.62
N ALA A 215 -7.11 9.67 14.27
CA ALA A 215 -6.81 10.00 12.88
C ALA A 215 -6.46 8.76 12.04
N LEU A 216 -5.61 7.86 12.56
CA LEU A 216 -5.25 6.60 11.89
C LEU A 216 -6.46 5.66 11.70
N LYS A 217 -7.38 5.57 12.68
CA LYS A 217 -8.65 4.84 12.52
C LYS A 217 -9.54 5.45 11.43
N GLY A 218 -9.57 6.79 11.31
CA GLY A 218 -10.24 7.48 10.22
C GLY A 218 -9.67 7.11 8.85
N SER A 219 -8.33 7.11 8.73
CA SER A 219 -7.63 6.67 7.52
C SER A 219 -7.89 5.19 7.19
N LEU A 220 -7.90 4.32 8.20
CA LEU A 220 -8.19 2.89 8.03
C LEU A 220 -9.59 2.68 7.44
N SER A 221 -10.62 3.32 8.01
CA SER A 221 -11.99 3.21 7.53
C SER A 221 -12.16 3.71 6.08
N GLU A 222 -11.38 4.70 5.65
CA GLU A 222 -11.41 5.17 4.26
C GLU A 222 -10.69 4.22 3.29
N LEU A 223 -9.58 3.59 3.71
CA LEU A 223 -8.92 2.53 2.94
C LEU A 223 -9.81 1.29 2.80
N GLU A 224 -10.54 0.91 3.86
CA GLU A 224 -11.52 -0.19 3.85
C GLU A 224 -12.66 0.10 2.85
N LYS A 225 -13.27 1.29 2.90
CA LYS A 225 -14.26 1.73 1.89
C LYS A 225 -13.69 1.74 0.47
N GLN A 226 -12.44 2.19 0.30
CA GLN A 226 -11.79 2.20 -1.01
C GLN A 226 -11.58 0.78 -1.54
N LYS A 227 -11.22 -0.17 -0.67
CA LYS A 227 -11.12 -1.60 -1.02
C LYS A 227 -12.47 -2.15 -1.48
N ASP A 228 -13.52 -2.00 -0.67
CA ASP A 228 -14.88 -2.46 -1.02
C ASP A 228 -15.40 -1.84 -2.31
N SER A 229 -15.16 -0.55 -2.51
CA SER A 229 -15.53 0.16 -3.75
C SER A 229 -14.78 -0.38 -4.97
N ASN A 230 -13.46 -0.60 -4.85
CA ASN A 230 -12.64 -1.15 -5.93
C ASN A 230 -13.05 -2.59 -6.28
N GLU A 231 -13.27 -3.44 -5.26
CA GLU A 231 -13.72 -4.82 -5.42
C GLU A 231 -15.07 -4.86 -6.15
N LYS A 232 -16.04 -4.05 -5.71
CA LYS A 232 -17.36 -3.94 -6.35
C LYS A 232 -17.30 -3.38 -7.77
N GLU A 233 -16.43 -2.41 -8.07
CA GLU A 233 -16.24 -1.88 -9.42
C GLU A 233 -15.70 -2.97 -10.37
N VAL A 234 -14.70 -3.73 -9.92
CA VAL A 234 -14.10 -4.86 -10.64
C VAL A 234 -15.10 -5.98 -10.91
N LEU A 235 -15.88 -6.38 -9.89
CA LEU A 235 -16.96 -7.37 -10.02
C LEU A 235 -18.04 -6.91 -11.02
N THR A 236 -18.42 -5.63 -10.96
CA THR A 236 -19.40 -5.04 -11.88
C THR A 236 -18.88 -5.02 -13.32
N LYS A 237 -17.60 -4.67 -13.55
CA LYS A 237 -17.03 -4.67 -14.91
C LYS A 237 -16.76 -6.06 -15.47
N ALA A 238 -16.41 -7.04 -14.63
CA ALA A 238 -16.36 -8.44 -15.07
C ALA A 238 -17.76 -8.94 -15.46
N SER A 239 -18.79 -8.61 -14.67
CA SER A 239 -20.21 -8.91 -14.97
C SER A 239 -20.67 -8.27 -16.29
N GLU A 240 -20.36 -6.99 -16.53
CA GLU A 240 -20.66 -6.32 -17.81
C GLU A 240 -19.99 -7.01 -19.01
N LEU A 241 -18.72 -7.42 -18.87
CA LEU A 241 -17.97 -8.12 -19.93
C LEU A 241 -18.52 -9.52 -20.22
N ILE A 242 -18.89 -10.29 -19.20
CA ILE A 242 -19.52 -11.60 -19.38
C ILE A 242 -20.94 -11.47 -19.95
N THR A 243 -21.68 -10.42 -19.60
CA THR A 243 -22.98 -10.12 -20.23
C THR A 243 -22.81 -9.80 -21.72
N ALA A 244 -21.86 -8.92 -22.09
CA ALA A 244 -21.59 -8.57 -23.49
C ALA A 244 -21.06 -9.75 -24.31
N MET A 245 -20.23 -10.61 -23.69
CA MET A 245 -19.81 -11.89 -24.25
C MET A 245 -21.01 -12.83 -24.48
N GLY A 246 -21.91 -12.90 -23.49
CA GLY A 246 -23.20 -13.58 -23.54
C GLY A 246 -24.04 -13.15 -24.74
N ASP A 247 -24.14 -11.85 -24.97
CA ASP A 247 -24.87 -11.31 -26.11
C ASP A 247 -24.21 -11.67 -27.46
N LYS A 248 -22.88 -11.54 -27.60
CA LYS A 248 -22.12 -11.89 -28.82
C LYS A 248 -22.23 -13.39 -29.18
N VAL A 249 -22.14 -14.27 -28.19
CA VAL A 249 -22.22 -15.74 -28.42
C VAL A 249 -23.66 -16.19 -28.61
N GLY A 250 -24.61 -15.61 -27.87
CA GLY A 250 -26.03 -15.93 -27.96
C GLY A 250 -26.72 -15.43 -29.24
N GLU A 251 -26.04 -14.66 -30.10
CA GLU A 251 -26.44 -14.47 -31.51
C GLU A 251 -26.33 -15.79 -32.31
N TYR A 252 -25.51 -16.74 -31.85
CA TYR A 252 -25.27 -18.02 -32.52
C TYR A 252 -25.79 -19.22 -31.72
N LEU A 253 -25.66 -19.19 -30.38
CA LEU A 253 -26.18 -20.24 -29.47
C LEU A 253 -27.61 -19.93 -28.95
N GLY A 254 -28.19 -18.81 -29.36
CA GLY A 254 -29.58 -18.46 -29.05
C GLY A 254 -29.85 -18.00 -27.62
N GLY A 255 -31.14 -17.88 -27.30
CA GLY A 255 -31.62 -17.24 -26.07
C GLY A 255 -31.19 -17.92 -24.78
N LYS A 256 -31.12 -19.26 -24.73
CA LYS A 256 -30.69 -20.00 -23.53
C LYS A 256 -29.28 -19.60 -23.08
N TYR A 257 -28.33 -19.49 -24.02
CA TYR A 257 -26.98 -19.03 -23.71
C TYR A 257 -26.95 -17.58 -23.18
N LYS A 258 -27.86 -16.71 -23.65
CA LYS A 258 -28.01 -15.35 -23.11
C LYS A 258 -28.60 -15.32 -21.70
N THR A 259 -29.28 -16.38 -21.25
CA THR A 259 -29.71 -16.56 -19.86
C THR A 259 -28.53 -17.03 -19.00
N LEU A 260 -27.93 -18.19 -19.31
CA LEU A 260 -26.73 -18.72 -18.65
C LEU A 260 -25.64 -17.65 -18.42
N ALA A 261 -25.28 -16.92 -19.48
CA ALA A 261 -24.24 -15.90 -19.40
C ALA A 261 -24.62 -14.72 -18.48
N LYS A 262 -25.91 -14.42 -18.30
CA LYS A 262 -26.39 -13.43 -17.32
C LYS A 262 -26.39 -13.98 -15.91
N GLU A 263 -26.75 -15.26 -15.71
CA GLU A 263 -26.70 -15.88 -14.38
C GLU A 263 -25.25 -16.00 -13.87
N ILE A 264 -24.30 -16.39 -14.73
CA ILE A 264 -22.87 -16.31 -14.42
C ILE A 264 -22.45 -14.85 -14.14
N ALA A 265 -22.89 -13.88 -14.95
CA ALA A 265 -22.56 -12.48 -14.75
C ALA A 265 -23.12 -11.89 -13.44
N ASP A 266 -24.34 -12.24 -13.03
CA ASP A 266 -24.92 -11.80 -11.77
C ASP A 266 -24.30 -12.54 -10.56
N GLU A 267 -23.86 -13.80 -10.68
CA GLU A 267 -23.04 -14.44 -9.63
C GLU A 267 -21.69 -13.75 -9.44
N ILE A 268 -20.98 -13.40 -10.54
CA ILE A 268 -19.74 -12.61 -10.49
C ILE A 268 -19.99 -11.26 -9.80
N LYS A 269 -21.03 -10.53 -10.21
CA LYS A 269 -21.38 -9.22 -9.64
C LYS A 269 -21.67 -9.28 -8.13
N ASN A 270 -22.18 -10.41 -7.65
CA ASN A 270 -22.48 -10.66 -6.25
C ASN A 270 -21.42 -11.53 -5.55
N PHE A 271 -20.20 -11.64 -6.10
CA PHE A 271 -19.11 -12.46 -5.53
C PHE A 271 -18.27 -11.76 -4.45
N GLN A 272 -18.63 -10.53 -4.02
CA GLN A 272 -17.90 -9.79 -2.98
C GLN A 272 -17.79 -10.63 -1.70
N GLY A 273 -16.56 -10.83 -1.21
CA GLY A 273 -16.27 -11.66 -0.03
C GLY A 273 -16.53 -13.18 -0.16
N LYS A 274 -16.98 -13.70 -1.31
CA LYS A 274 -17.09 -15.16 -1.56
C LYS A 274 -15.72 -15.77 -1.87
N THR A 275 -15.58 -17.09 -1.67
CA THR A 275 -14.44 -17.90 -2.13
C THR A 275 -14.81 -18.71 -3.37
N ILE A 276 -13.86 -18.98 -4.27
CA ILE A 276 -14.07 -19.92 -5.39
C ILE A 276 -14.18 -21.37 -4.90
N ARG A 277 -14.80 -22.24 -5.70
CA ARG A 277 -14.81 -23.71 -5.49
C ARG A 277 -13.39 -24.26 -5.58
N SER A 278 -13.10 -25.38 -4.92
CA SER A 278 -11.75 -25.95 -4.93
C SER A 278 -11.35 -26.41 -6.33
N TYR A 279 -10.05 -26.44 -6.63
CA TYR A 279 -9.52 -27.05 -7.85
C TYR A 279 -10.16 -28.41 -8.22
N GLY A 280 -10.39 -29.28 -7.23
CA GLY A 280 -11.00 -30.60 -7.46
C GLY A 280 -12.44 -30.51 -7.93
N ASP A 281 -13.26 -29.72 -7.25
CA ASP A 281 -14.69 -29.55 -7.55
C ASP A 281 -14.90 -28.78 -8.87
N ALA A 282 -14.06 -27.77 -9.11
CA ALA A 282 -14.05 -27.00 -10.36
C ALA A 282 -13.61 -27.88 -11.54
N MET A 283 -12.55 -28.68 -11.41
CA MET A 283 -12.16 -29.61 -12.47
C MET A 283 -13.20 -30.72 -12.69
N ALA A 284 -13.93 -31.17 -11.66
CA ALA A 284 -15.03 -32.11 -11.85
C ALA A 284 -16.14 -31.52 -12.73
N SER A 285 -16.67 -30.34 -12.36
CA SER A 285 -17.72 -29.64 -13.13
C SER A 285 -17.26 -29.27 -14.55
N LEU A 286 -16.02 -28.82 -14.72
CA LEU A 286 -15.48 -28.50 -16.05
C LEU A 286 -15.28 -29.76 -16.92
N ASN A 287 -14.79 -30.86 -16.34
CA ASN A 287 -14.63 -32.12 -17.06
C ASN A 287 -15.98 -32.70 -17.51
N GLU A 288 -17.06 -32.46 -16.76
CA GLU A 288 -18.41 -32.88 -17.15
C GLU A 288 -18.88 -32.17 -18.43
N VAL A 289 -18.66 -30.85 -18.53
CA VAL A 289 -18.92 -30.07 -19.75
C VAL A 289 -18.04 -30.53 -20.92
N LEU A 290 -16.74 -30.72 -20.68
CA LEU A 290 -15.77 -31.11 -21.70
C LEU A 290 -15.93 -32.56 -22.20
N SER A 291 -16.54 -33.44 -21.39
CA SER A 291 -16.79 -34.84 -21.75
C SER A 291 -18.13 -35.06 -22.47
N ASN A 292 -18.97 -34.02 -22.61
CA ASN A 292 -20.27 -34.12 -23.24
C ASN A 292 -20.14 -34.50 -24.74
N PRO A 293 -20.72 -35.64 -25.20
CA PRO A 293 -20.62 -36.07 -26.60
C PRO A 293 -21.20 -35.12 -27.65
N GLY A 294 -22.01 -34.14 -27.23
CA GLY A 294 -22.48 -33.04 -28.09
C GLY A 294 -21.42 -31.96 -28.36
N LEU A 295 -20.43 -31.78 -27.46
CA LEU A 295 -19.42 -30.73 -27.56
C LEU A 295 -18.27 -31.11 -28.52
N LYS A 296 -18.59 -31.13 -29.81
CA LYS A 296 -17.64 -31.52 -30.88
C LYS A 296 -16.72 -30.38 -31.27
N VAL A 297 -15.54 -30.31 -30.65
CA VAL A 297 -14.46 -29.39 -31.03
C VAL A 297 -13.66 -29.97 -32.19
N TYR A 298 -13.87 -29.45 -33.40
CA TYR A 298 -13.10 -29.89 -34.57
C TYR A 298 -11.71 -29.27 -34.60
N LYS A 299 -10.76 -29.92 -35.30
CA LYS A 299 -9.39 -29.41 -35.43
C LYS A 299 -9.33 -28.00 -36.02
N GLY A 300 -10.22 -27.65 -36.96
CA GLY A 300 -10.26 -26.31 -37.54
C GLY A 300 -10.57 -25.23 -36.51
N ASP A 301 -11.57 -25.45 -35.65
CA ASP A 301 -11.91 -24.54 -34.55
C ASP A 301 -10.80 -24.51 -33.49
N LYS A 302 -10.26 -25.67 -33.12
CA LYS A 302 -9.12 -25.80 -32.21
C LYS A 302 -7.91 -24.98 -32.66
N ASP A 303 -7.47 -25.17 -33.91
CA ASP A 303 -6.32 -24.47 -34.49
C ASP A 303 -6.60 -22.95 -34.60
N ALA A 304 -7.85 -22.55 -34.88
CA ALA A 304 -8.26 -21.14 -34.89
C ALA A 304 -8.20 -20.51 -33.48
N LEU A 305 -8.67 -21.20 -32.45
CA LEU A 305 -8.66 -20.74 -31.05
C LEU A 305 -7.23 -20.61 -30.51
N VAL A 306 -6.38 -21.61 -30.74
CA VAL A 306 -4.96 -21.57 -30.38
C VAL A 306 -4.25 -20.40 -31.07
N ASN A 307 -4.53 -20.16 -32.35
CA ASN A 307 -3.92 -19.04 -33.09
C ASN A 307 -4.47 -17.66 -32.67
N ALA A 308 -5.75 -17.55 -32.31
CA ALA A 308 -6.33 -16.33 -31.75
C ALA A 308 -5.69 -15.97 -30.41
N TRP A 309 -5.51 -16.93 -29.50
CA TRP A 309 -4.77 -16.71 -28.26
C TRP A 309 -3.30 -16.35 -28.49
N ARG A 310 -2.61 -17.00 -29.44
CA ARG A 310 -1.22 -16.64 -29.79
C ARG A 310 -1.09 -15.17 -30.24
N GLN A 311 -2.12 -14.59 -30.85
CA GLN A 311 -2.19 -13.18 -31.26
C GLN A 311 -2.51 -12.20 -30.12
N VAL A 312 -2.89 -12.66 -28.93
CA VAL A 312 -3.10 -11.76 -27.78
C VAL A 312 -1.78 -11.13 -27.37
N ASN A 313 -1.71 -9.80 -27.43
CA ASN A 313 -0.71 -9.01 -26.71
C ASN A 313 -1.23 -8.74 -25.29
N ALA A 314 -0.58 -9.32 -24.28
CA ALA A 314 -0.99 -9.16 -22.90
C ALA A 314 -0.89 -7.71 -22.39
N GLN A 315 0.04 -6.90 -22.91
CA GLN A 315 0.15 -5.49 -22.54
C GLN A 315 -1.06 -4.69 -23.06
N ASP A 316 -1.49 -4.91 -24.30
CA ASP A 316 -2.65 -4.22 -24.88
C ASP A 316 -3.95 -4.64 -24.20
N MET A 317 -4.09 -5.93 -23.86
CA MET A 317 -5.27 -6.42 -23.13
C MET A 317 -5.30 -5.93 -21.67
N ALA A 318 -4.16 -5.91 -20.97
CA ALA A 318 -4.04 -5.28 -19.65
C ALA A 318 -4.37 -3.78 -19.71
N ASN A 319 -3.91 -3.07 -20.74
CA ASN A 319 -4.23 -1.66 -20.97
C ASN A 319 -5.74 -1.46 -21.23
N LYS A 320 -6.38 -2.32 -22.03
CA LYS A 320 -7.84 -2.29 -22.24
C LYS A 320 -8.60 -2.45 -20.91
N LEU A 321 -8.26 -3.45 -20.10
CA LEU A 321 -8.90 -3.69 -18.80
C LEU A 321 -8.69 -2.51 -17.83
N GLY A 322 -7.45 -2.01 -17.68
CA GLY A 322 -7.14 -0.85 -16.85
C GLY A 322 -7.71 0.49 -17.33
N ASN A 323 -8.25 0.53 -18.55
CA ASN A 323 -9.01 1.66 -19.10
C ASN A 323 -10.53 1.49 -18.94
N MET A 324 -11.05 0.27 -18.81
CA MET A 324 -12.47 -0.02 -18.50
C MET A 324 -12.80 0.28 -17.03
N SER A 325 -11.86 0.03 -16.12
CA SER A 325 -11.93 0.38 -14.70
C SER A 325 -10.52 0.62 -14.15
N ARG A 326 -10.39 1.62 -13.26
CA ARG A 326 -9.13 1.86 -12.55
C ARG A 326 -8.80 0.71 -11.59
N ALA A 327 -9.80 0.05 -11.04
CA ALA A 327 -9.61 -1.03 -10.09
C ALA A 327 -9.07 -2.32 -10.73
N PHE A 328 -9.10 -2.47 -12.07
CA PHE A 328 -8.32 -3.49 -12.77
C PHE A 328 -6.80 -3.20 -12.79
N LYS A 329 -6.30 -2.01 -12.44
CA LYS A 329 -4.86 -1.64 -12.47
C LYS A 329 -4.03 -2.28 -11.33
N VAL A 330 -4.23 -3.57 -11.08
CA VAL A 330 -3.50 -4.38 -10.08
C VAL A 330 -2.00 -4.49 -10.41
N ALA A 331 -1.20 -5.03 -9.49
CA ALA A 331 0.16 -5.42 -9.77
C ALA A 331 0.21 -6.56 -10.80
N ASP A 332 1.16 -6.49 -11.71
CA ASP A 332 1.50 -7.54 -12.68
C ASP A 332 0.33 -8.05 -13.54
N LEU A 333 -0.70 -7.23 -13.78
CA LEU A 333 -1.84 -7.58 -14.66
C LEU A 333 -1.39 -8.13 -16.02
N VAL A 334 -0.32 -7.57 -16.60
CA VAL A 334 0.28 -8.04 -17.85
C VAL A 334 0.71 -9.51 -17.74
N MET A 335 1.37 -9.90 -16.64
CA MET A 335 1.78 -11.28 -16.39
C MET A 335 0.57 -12.19 -16.12
N LYS A 336 -0.47 -11.68 -15.44
CA LYS A 336 -1.73 -12.41 -15.22
C LYS A 336 -2.42 -12.74 -16.55
N VAL A 337 -2.52 -11.76 -17.44
CA VAL A 337 -3.08 -11.93 -18.80
C VAL A 337 -2.20 -12.86 -19.64
N GLU A 338 -0.88 -12.71 -19.62
CA GLU A 338 0.05 -13.56 -20.38
C GLU A 338 -0.08 -15.03 -19.96
N LYS A 339 -0.14 -15.31 -18.65
CA LYS A 339 -0.37 -16.67 -18.15
C LYS A 339 -1.75 -17.22 -18.48
N VAL A 340 -2.81 -16.41 -18.46
CA VAL A 340 -4.15 -16.84 -18.92
C VAL A 340 -4.10 -17.23 -20.40
N ARG A 341 -3.40 -16.44 -21.23
CA ARG A 341 -3.15 -16.74 -22.64
C ARG A 341 -2.37 -18.03 -22.82
N GLU A 342 -1.23 -18.20 -22.14
CA GLU A 342 -0.41 -19.43 -22.19
C GLU A 342 -1.22 -20.67 -21.78
N LYS A 343 -1.96 -20.60 -20.67
CA LYS A 343 -2.72 -21.72 -20.11
C LYS A 343 -4.00 -22.02 -20.90
N SER A 344 -4.62 -21.02 -21.53
CA SER A 344 -5.70 -21.24 -22.49
C SER A 344 -5.19 -21.88 -23.79
N ILE A 345 -3.97 -21.56 -24.23
CA ILE A 345 -3.31 -22.28 -25.34
C ILE A 345 -3.11 -23.75 -24.96
N VAL A 346 -2.66 -24.07 -23.74
CA VAL A 346 -2.55 -25.46 -23.26
C VAL A 346 -3.92 -26.15 -23.24
N GLY A 347 -4.94 -25.53 -22.64
CA GLY A 347 -6.29 -26.08 -22.57
C GLY A 347 -6.91 -26.37 -23.94
N HIS A 348 -6.73 -25.45 -24.91
CA HIS A 348 -7.16 -25.69 -26.28
C HIS A 348 -6.30 -26.72 -27.03
N ASP A 349 -4.98 -26.78 -26.81
CA ASP A 349 -4.11 -27.67 -27.59
C ASP A 349 -4.09 -29.12 -27.08
N THR A 350 -4.17 -29.30 -25.76
CA THR A 350 -4.05 -30.62 -25.10
C THR A 350 -5.35 -31.14 -24.50
N GLY A 351 -6.33 -30.26 -24.24
CA GLY A 351 -7.49 -30.56 -23.41
C GLY A 351 -7.25 -30.41 -21.89
N ASP A 352 -6.02 -30.15 -21.45
CA ASP A 352 -5.70 -29.94 -20.03
C ASP A 352 -5.96 -28.49 -19.60
N TRP A 353 -7.12 -28.28 -18.96
CA TRP A 353 -7.51 -26.99 -18.37
C TRP A 353 -7.06 -26.83 -16.92
N GLY A 354 -6.50 -27.87 -16.30
CA GLY A 354 -6.03 -27.84 -14.91
C GLY A 354 -5.07 -26.68 -14.60
N PRO A 355 -4.04 -26.44 -15.44
CA PRO A 355 -3.16 -25.29 -15.30
C PRO A 355 -3.88 -23.95 -15.28
N LEU A 356 -4.97 -23.78 -16.04
CA LEU A 356 -5.73 -22.52 -16.12
C LEU A 356 -6.52 -22.27 -14.83
N ILE A 357 -7.25 -23.29 -14.33
CA ILE A 357 -8.01 -23.20 -13.07
C ILE A 357 -7.07 -22.88 -11.88
N LEU A 358 -5.93 -23.56 -11.80
CA LEU A 358 -4.91 -23.31 -10.76
C LEU A 358 -4.31 -21.90 -10.80
N GLU A 359 -4.41 -21.16 -11.90
CA GLU A 359 -3.88 -19.79 -11.95
C GLU A 359 -4.69 -18.84 -11.05
N VAL A 360 -6.01 -19.03 -10.93
CA VAL A 360 -6.88 -18.21 -10.08
C VAL A 360 -6.53 -18.43 -8.60
N GLU A 361 -6.40 -19.69 -8.16
CA GLU A 361 -5.91 -20.03 -6.83
C GLU A 361 -4.51 -19.45 -6.58
N SER A 362 -3.60 -19.50 -7.57
CA SER A 362 -2.24 -18.94 -7.43
C SER A 362 -2.22 -17.42 -7.20
N TRP A 363 -3.20 -16.68 -7.73
CA TRP A 363 -3.33 -15.24 -7.46
C TRP A 363 -3.79 -14.98 -6.03
N VAL A 364 -4.67 -15.82 -5.51
CA VAL A 364 -5.15 -15.71 -4.13
C VAL A 364 -4.04 -16.09 -3.13
N LEU A 365 -3.25 -17.11 -3.43
CA LEU A 365 -2.02 -17.43 -2.69
C LEU A 365 -0.97 -16.31 -2.75
N SER A 366 -1.01 -15.43 -3.77
CA SER A 366 -0.20 -14.20 -3.83
C SER A 366 -0.80 -13.00 -3.07
N GLY A 367 -1.94 -13.18 -2.39
CA GLY A 367 -2.56 -12.17 -1.52
C GLY A 367 -3.76 -11.42 -2.11
N ILE A 368 -4.25 -11.80 -3.30
CA ILE A 368 -5.37 -11.13 -3.96
C ILE A 368 -6.71 -11.73 -3.49
N ALA A 369 -7.74 -10.91 -3.26
CA ALA A 369 -9.07 -11.39 -2.89
C ALA A 369 -9.68 -12.29 -4.00
N TYR A 370 -10.36 -13.37 -3.61
CA TYR A 370 -10.99 -14.34 -4.53
C TYR A 370 -11.90 -13.68 -5.58
N SER A 371 -12.70 -12.71 -5.16
CA SER A 371 -13.56 -11.84 -5.97
C SER A 371 -12.79 -11.06 -7.04
N VAL A 372 -11.68 -10.42 -6.67
CA VAL A 372 -10.79 -9.68 -7.59
C VAL A 372 -10.09 -10.63 -8.54
N ALA A 373 -9.62 -11.79 -8.06
CA ALA A 373 -8.98 -12.82 -8.88
C ALA A 373 -9.95 -13.40 -9.93
N LEU A 374 -11.14 -13.83 -9.52
CA LEU A 374 -12.22 -14.30 -10.40
C LEU A 374 -12.61 -13.24 -11.43
N SER A 375 -12.66 -11.97 -11.03
CA SER A 375 -13.06 -10.88 -11.93
C SER A 375 -11.98 -10.55 -12.96
N ILE A 376 -10.69 -10.52 -12.59
CA ILE A 376 -9.57 -10.38 -13.54
C ILE A 376 -9.59 -11.54 -14.55
N PHE A 377 -9.80 -12.76 -14.06
CA PHE A 377 -9.88 -13.97 -14.87
C PHE A 377 -11.03 -13.90 -15.89
N SER A 378 -12.24 -13.66 -15.39
CA SER A 378 -13.46 -13.54 -16.21
C SER A 378 -13.40 -12.39 -17.21
N ALA A 379 -12.91 -11.22 -16.78
CA ALA A 379 -12.73 -10.06 -17.66
C ALA A 379 -11.68 -10.31 -18.74
N THR A 380 -10.61 -11.06 -18.45
CA THR A 380 -9.59 -11.46 -19.44
C THR A 380 -10.19 -12.39 -20.48
N LEU A 381 -10.89 -13.45 -20.07
CA LEU A 381 -11.55 -14.41 -20.96
C LEU A 381 -12.63 -13.74 -21.84
N GLY A 382 -13.51 -12.94 -21.24
CA GLY A 382 -14.54 -12.19 -21.96
C GLY A 382 -13.94 -11.18 -22.95
N THR A 383 -12.95 -10.39 -22.53
CA THR A 383 -12.26 -9.42 -23.40
C THR A 383 -11.53 -10.10 -24.56
N ALA A 384 -10.98 -11.30 -24.34
CA ALA A 384 -10.37 -12.12 -25.40
C ALA A 384 -11.42 -12.53 -26.45
N LEU A 385 -12.51 -13.20 -26.05
CA LEU A 385 -13.55 -13.61 -27.00
C LEU A 385 -14.21 -12.43 -27.72
N LEU A 386 -14.44 -11.31 -27.03
CA LEU A 386 -14.95 -10.09 -27.65
C LEU A 386 -13.98 -9.54 -28.70
N SER A 387 -12.67 -9.56 -28.43
CA SER A 387 -11.62 -9.09 -29.34
C SER A 387 -11.31 -10.04 -30.51
N PHE A 388 -11.65 -11.33 -30.43
CA PHE A 388 -11.29 -12.30 -31.46
C PHE A 388 -12.18 -12.25 -32.71
N GLY A 389 -11.55 -12.28 -33.89
CA GLY A 389 -12.17 -12.46 -35.21
C GLY A 389 -12.26 -13.94 -35.60
N LEU A 390 -13.00 -14.73 -34.82
CA LEU A 390 -13.17 -16.17 -35.03
C LEU A 390 -14.30 -16.52 -36.01
N PRO A 391 -14.26 -17.69 -36.67
CA PRO A 391 -15.43 -18.32 -37.28
C PRO A 391 -16.56 -18.54 -36.25
N ILE A 392 -17.82 -18.50 -36.71
CA ILE A 392 -19.02 -18.62 -35.85
C ILE A 392 -19.00 -19.90 -34.99
N THR A 393 -18.56 -21.03 -35.54
CA THR A 393 -18.41 -22.31 -34.83
C THR A 393 -17.44 -22.20 -33.65
N ALA A 394 -16.27 -21.60 -33.88
CA ALA A 394 -15.26 -21.35 -32.86
C ALA A 394 -15.71 -20.30 -31.82
N VAL A 395 -16.53 -19.30 -32.20
CA VAL A 395 -17.17 -18.39 -31.22
C VAL A 395 -18.11 -19.15 -30.28
N GLY A 396 -18.95 -20.03 -30.81
CA GLY A 396 -19.85 -20.87 -30.02
C GLY A 396 -19.09 -21.81 -29.07
N ILE A 397 -18.10 -22.55 -29.60
CA ILE A 397 -17.24 -23.44 -28.82
C ILE A 397 -16.51 -22.66 -27.70
N MET A 398 -15.92 -21.50 -28.01
CA MET A 398 -15.22 -20.69 -27.01
C MET A 398 -16.17 -20.12 -25.95
N GLY A 399 -17.38 -19.74 -26.34
CA GLY A 399 -18.41 -19.30 -25.39
C GLY A 399 -18.80 -20.40 -24.40
N ILE A 400 -18.98 -21.65 -24.87
CA ILE A 400 -19.25 -22.81 -24.00
C ILE A 400 -18.06 -23.07 -23.08
N ILE A 401 -16.83 -23.06 -23.60
CA ILE A 401 -15.61 -23.27 -22.80
C ILE A 401 -15.43 -22.19 -21.74
N ILE A 402 -15.60 -20.90 -22.07
CA ILE A 402 -15.49 -19.81 -21.09
C ILE A 402 -16.60 -19.92 -20.03
N ALA A 403 -17.84 -20.21 -20.43
CA ALA A 403 -18.95 -20.39 -19.49
C ALA A 403 -18.68 -21.56 -18.53
N GLY A 404 -18.16 -22.69 -19.02
CA GLY A 404 -17.77 -23.83 -18.19
C GLY A 404 -16.59 -23.52 -17.26
N VAL A 405 -15.54 -22.88 -17.77
CA VAL A 405 -14.33 -22.52 -17.00
C VAL A 405 -14.62 -21.51 -15.89
N ILE A 406 -15.48 -20.51 -16.16
CA ILE A 406 -15.90 -19.52 -15.16
C ILE A 406 -16.96 -20.09 -14.22
N GLY A 407 -17.97 -20.78 -14.76
CA GLY A 407 -19.04 -21.40 -13.98
C GLY A 407 -18.50 -22.38 -12.95
N ALA A 408 -17.60 -23.29 -13.36
CA ALA A 408 -17.06 -24.32 -12.50
C ALA A 408 -16.30 -23.80 -11.26
N VAL A 409 -15.67 -22.62 -11.33
CA VAL A 409 -15.02 -22.00 -10.15
C VAL A 409 -16.00 -21.25 -9.24
N ILE A 410 -17.25 -21.05 -9.68
CA ILE A 410 -18.32 -20.36 -8.95
C ILE A 410 -19.30 -21.37 -8.32
N ASP A 411 -19.90 -22.25 -9.13
CA ASP A 411 -21.06 -23.09 -8.78
C ASP A 411 -21.12 -24.32 -9.71
N ASP A 412 -21.51 -25.50 -9.21
CA ASP A 412 -21.66 -26.71 -10.05
C ASP A 412 -22.85 -26.59 -11.02
N LYS A 413 -23.90 -25.85 -10.65
CA LYS A 413 -25.14 -25.73 -11.44
C LYS A 413 -24.92 -25.31 -12.90
N PHE A 414 -23.84 -24.57 -13.16
CA PHE A 414 -23.51 -24.10 -14.51
C PHE A 414 -22.99 -25.22 -15.42
N ALA A 415 -22.44 -26.32 -14.88
CA ALA A 415 -22.10 -27.49 -15.68
C ALA A 415 -23.36 -28.23 -16.13
N ASP A 416 -24.29 -28.48 -15.19
CA ASP A 416 -25.63 -29.00 -15.48
C ASP A 416 -26.36 -28.14 -16.52
N GLU A 417 -26.39 -26.81 -16.33
CA GLU A 417 -27.06 -25.90 -17.26
C GLU A 417 -26.41 -25.95 -18.65
N ILE A 418 -25.08 -25.89 -18.76
CA ILE A 418 -24.38 -26.02 -20.05
C ILE A 418 -24.70 -27.36 -20.73
N ASN A 419 -24.71 -28.46 -19.98
CA ASN A 419 -24.94 -29.80 -20.50
C ASN A 419 -26.39 -30.07 -20.92
N ASN A 420 -27.37 -29.48 -20.25
CA ASN A 420 -28.81 -29.73 -20.48
C ASN A 420 -29.53 -28.62 -21.28
N GLU A 421 -29.10 -27.37 -21.18
CA GLU A 421 -29.73 -26.21 -21.84
C GLU A 421 -29.01 -25.79 -23.13
N ILE A 422 -27.68 -25.90 -23.19
CA ILE A 422 -26.85 -25.27 -24.25
C ILE A 422 -26.31 -26.27 -25.26
N ILE A 423 -25.68 -27.35 -24.78
CA ILE A 423 -25.10 -28.38 -25.66
C ILE A 423 -26.25 -29.28 -26.16
N PRO A 424 -26.43 -29.46 -27.49
CA PRO A 424 -27.49 -30.32 -28.00
C PRO A 424 -27.33 -31.77 -27.51
N SER A 425 -28.40 -32.31 -26.95
CA SER A 425 -28.47 -33.69 -26.46
C SER A 425 -28.10 -34.69 -27.56
N ALA A 426 -27.12 -35.56 -27.28
CA ALA A 426 -26.70 -36.60 -28.21
C ALA A 426 -27.68 -37.79 -28.18
N HIS A 427 -28.77 -37.64 -28.94
CA HIS A 427 -29.74 -38.70 -29.26
C HIS A 427 -29.35 -39.47 -30.53
#